data_AF-A0A8W7PN61-F1
#
_entry.id   AF-A0A8W7PN61-F1
#
_cell.length_a   1.000
_cell.length_b   1.000
_cell.length_c   1.000
_cell.angle_alpha   90.00
_cell.angle_beta   90.00
_cell.angle_gamma   90.00
#
_symmetry.space_group_name_H-M   'P 1'
#
loop_
_entity.id
_entity.type
_entity.pdbx_description
1 polymer ?
#
loop_
_entity_poly.entity_id
_entity_poly.type
_entity_poly.pdbx_seq_one_letter_code
_entity_poly.pdbx_strand_id
1 'polypeptide(L)'
;MDAHSKLKPTLEDYILEMETRPPDSGQVMEKDVWAQLHQKEADLLLAAELGKALLEKNEELKKNQEKLIDDYSAKVENLEQEKYILKRQLEISSSENEAIILELQGDIKQFRQKLEAQEQIMRQMEREKNMLIEELTAQNTRLSNELQKSNATEQQLTAQLQEIKEQCNRRTLSIQDHVSSLESLKNELRLILEKKNELENRLHMTVSERENLSIALNEASERIHILERSTKEQDTKYQMTVQTLDRLERENGTLSERLESFDSQRSLHGELQHHSSLLQEMNGEEECAGSKDEASHLVLKEAQSVYKQLKTLCQTLRSTHHDDDSGLHSDMSFSSLDNTMAPVSMAAPNSVTEATSASMTVTISSAGHAVASRRARAHHHESDAMQSRRCSSRRDRC
;
A
#
# COMPACT_ATOMS: atom_id res chain seq x y z
N MET A 1 -57.89 -57.22 123.41
CA MET A 1 -58.77 -56.10 123.78
C MET A 1 -59.71 -55.89 122.62
N ASP A 2 -60.85 -56.55 122.70
CA ASP A 2 -62.21 -56.06 122.39
C ASP A 2 -62.43 -55.19 121.14
N ALA A 3 -63.43 -55.47 120.31
CA ALA A 3 -64.58 -56.35 120.49
C ALA A 3 -64.83 -57.19 119.23
N HIS A 4 -65.59 -58.28 119.39
CA HIS A 4 -66.29 -58.87 118.25
C HIS A 4 -67.19 -57.80 117.63
N SER A 5 -66.75 -57.23 116.51
CA SER A 5 -67.66 -56.56 115.60
C SER A 5 -68.66 -57.62 115.14
N LYS A 6 -69.84 -57.63 115.78
CA LYS A 6 -71.02 -58.30 115.22
C LYS A 6 -71.21 -57.69 113.85
N LEU A 7 -70.71 -58.37 112.82
CA LEU A 7 -71.03 -58.05 111.44
C LEU A 7 -72.55 -58.02 111.41
N LYS A 8 -73.11 -56.84 111.09
CA LYS A 8 -74.56 -56.75 110.85
C LYS A 8 -74.87 -57.84 109.81
N PRO A 9 -75.85 -58.73 110.05
CA PRO A 9 -76.24 -59.69 109.04
C PRO A 9 -76.51 -58.95 107.74
N THR A 10 -75.96 -59.45 106.65
CA THR A 10 -76.15 -58.86 105.34
C THR A 10 -77.61 -59.02 104.90
N LEU A 11 -78.02 -58.26 103.89
CA LEU A 11 -79.34 -58.45 103.28
C LEU A 11 -79.54 -59.91 102.83
N GLU A 12 -78.48 -60.55 102.33
CA GLU A 12 -78.46 -61.94 101.89
C GLU A 12 -78.64 -62.91 103.07
N ASP A 13 -78.03 -62.64 104.23
CA ASP A 13 -78.20 -63.45 105.45
C ASP A 13 -79.64 -63.40 105.99
N TYR A 14 -80.26 -62.21 106.02
CA TYR A 14 -81.65 -62.04 106.46
C TYR A 14 -82.67 -62.68 105.49
N ILE A 15 -82.36 -62.71 104.18
CA ILE A 15 -83.17 -63.44 103.20
C ILE A 15 -83.06 -64.95 103.46
N LEU A 16 -81.85 -65.47 103.68
CA LEU A 16 -81.62 -66.87 104.04
C LEU A 16 -82.39 -67.28 105.31
N GLU A 17 -82.38 -66.44 106.35
CA GLU A 17 -83.05 -66.72 107.61
C GLU A 17 -84.59 -66.74 107.48
N MET A 18 -85.16 -65.97 106.55
CA MET A 18 -86.59 -66.10 106.20
C MET A 18 -86.87 -67.33 105.33
N GLU A 19 -86.08 -67.61 104.30
CA GLU A 19 -86.32 -68.73 103.38
C GLU A 19 -86.13 -70.11 104.04
N THR A 20 -85.27 -70.22 105.04
CA THR A 20 -85.00 -71.48 105.76
C THR A 20 -86.03 -71.80 106.86
N ARG A 21 -87.00 -70.91 107.11
CA ARG A 21 -88.01 -71.06 108.16
C ARG A 21 -89.21 -71.87 107.66
N PRO A 22 -89.62 -72.96 108.33
CA PRO A 22 -90.64 -73.86 107.81
C PRO A 22 -92.02 -73.17 107.72
N PRO A 23 -92.80 -73.41 106.65
CA PRO A 23 -94.10 -72.77 106.47
C PRO A 23 -95.08 -73.16 107.59
N ASP A 24 -95.87 -72.18 108.00
CA ASP A 24 -96.89 -72.28 109.06
C ASP A 24 -98.05 -73.19 108.63
N SER A 25 -97.78 -74.50 108.71
CA SER A 25 -98.77 -75.55 108.51
C SER A 25 -99.73 -75.53 109.70
N GLY A 26 -100.92 -74.96 109.48
CA GLY A 26 -101.95 -74.70 110.50
C GLY A 26 -102.61 -75.93 111.15
N GLN A 27 -101.82 -76.95 111.49
CA GLN A 27 -102.24 -78.05 112.35
C GLN A 27 -102.18 -77.61 113.81
N VAL A 28 -103.36 -77.31 114.35
CA VAL A 28 -103.60 -77.05 115.76
C VAL A 28 -103.40 -78.34 116.57
N MET A 29 -102.13 -78.61 116.90
CA MET A 29 -101.72 -79.40 118.05
C MET A 29 -101.31 -78.41 119.15
N GLU A 30 -101.51 -78.75 120.42
CA GLU A 30 -101.18 -77.89 121.59
C GLU A 30 -99.67 -77.61 121.71
N LYS A 31 -99.14 -76.76 120.83
CA LYS A 31 -97.94 -75.96 121.07
C LYS A 31 -98.37 -74.77 121.91
N ASP A 32 -97.60 -74.51 122.96
CA ASP A 32 -97.82 -73.39 123.88
C ASP A 32 -98.10 -72.09 123.10
N VAL A 33 -99.24 -71.45 123.37
CA VAL A 33 -99.64 -70.18 122.74
C VAL A 33 -98.56 -69.12 122.93
N TRP A 34 -97.84 -69.20 124.05
CA TRP A 34 -96.71 -68.34 124.36
C TRP A 34 -95.53 -68.56 123.40
N ALA A 35 -95.22 -69.81 123.05
CA ALA A 35 -94.19 -70.15 122.06
C ALA A 35 -94.60 -69.74 120.63
N GLN A 36 -95.89 -69.84 120.28
CA GLN A 36 -96.38 -69.35 118.99
C GLN A 36 -96.31 -67.81 118.91
N LEU A 37 -96.65 -67.10 119.99
CA LEU A 37 -96.52 -65.64 120.07
C LEU A 37 -95.05 -65.23 119.93
N HIS A 38 -94.13 -65.82 120.70
CA HIS A 38 -92.69 -65.54 120.58
C HIS A 38 -92.12 -65.85 119.19
N GLN A 39 -92.59 -66.93 118.53
CA GLN A 39 -92.22 -67.22 117.15
C GLN A 39 -92.66 -66.07 116.23
N LYS A 40 -93.90 -65.60 116.34
CA LYS A 40 -94.42 -64.47 115.53
C LYS A 40 -93.77 -63.13 115.88
N GLU A 41 -93.39 -62.89 117.13
CA GLU A 41 -92.60 -61.73 117.53
C GLU A 41 -91.20 -61.76 116.89
N ALA A 42 -90.54 -62.93 116.90
CA ALA A 42 -89.27 -63.13 116.21
C ALA A 42 -89.39 -62.98 114.68
N ASP A 43 -90.49 -63.46 114.08
CA ASP A 43 -90.79 -63.24 112.65
C ASP A 43 -91.01 -61.75 112.32
N LEU A 44 -91.72 -61.01 113.18
CA LEU A 44 -91.95 -59.57 113.00
C LEU A 44 -90.66 -58.76 113.16
N LEU A 45 -89.81 -59.12 114.13
CA LEU A 45 -88.48 -58.53 114.29
C LEU A 45 -87.59 -58.82 113.07
N LEU A 46 -87.52 -60.08 112.63
CA LEU A 46 -86.73 -60.48 111.45
C LEU A 46 -87.21 -59.78 110.17
N ALA A 47 -88.53 -59.68 109.96
CA ALA A 47 -89.09 -58.95 108.81
C ALA A 47 -88.81 -57.43 108.88
N ALA A 48 -88.78 -56.84 110.08
CA ALA A 48 -88.41 -55.45 110.28
C ALA A 48 -86.89 -55.21 110.06
N GLU A 49 -86.04 -56.14 110.49
CA GLU A 49 -84.59 -56.10 110.25
C GLU A 49 -84.25 -56.30 108.76
N LEU A 50 -84.92 -57.24 108.08
CA LEU A 50 -84.84 -57.42 106.64
C LEU A 50 -85.32 -56.17 105.89
N GLY A 51 -86.47 -55.61 106.29
CA GLY A 51 -86.99 -54.36 105.72
C GLY A 51 -86.02 -53.19 105.90
N LYS A 52 -85.35 -53.11 107.05
CA LYS A 52 -84.29 -52.12 107.32
C LYS A 52 -83.05 -52.37 106.47
N ALA A 53 -82.61 -53.61 106.28
CA ALA A 53 -81.49 -53.96 105.41
C ALA A 53 -81.79 -53.64 103.94
N LEU A 54 -83.02 -53.88 103.47
CA LEU A 54 -83.52 -53.48 102.16
C LEU A 54 -83.51 -51.96 101.98
N LEU A 55 -83.93 -51.20 103.00
CA LEU A 55 -83.88 -49.73 102.98
C LEU A 55 -82.44 -49.20 102.98
N GLU A 56 -81.55 -49.74 103.82
CA GLU A 56 -80.13 -49.37 103.88
C GLU A 56 -79.46 -49.64 102.51
N LYS A 57 -79.74 -50.79 101.87
CA LYS A 57 -79.29 -51.12 100.51
C LYS A 57 -79.91 -50.23 99.43
N ASN A 58 -81.18 -49.87 99.54
CA ASN A 58 -81.84 -48.96 98.60
C ASN A 58 -81.27 -47.54 98.70
N GLU A 59 -80.91 -47.08 99.91
CA GLU A 59 -80.20 -45.83 100.14
C GLU A 59 -78.75 -45.86 99.62
N GLU A 60 -78.01 -46.96 99.79
CA GLU A 60 -76.69 -47.14 99.19
C GLU A 60 -76.77 -47.06 97.66
N LEU A 61 -77.75 -47.75 97.04
CA LEU A 61 -77.98 -47.71 95.60
C LEU A 61 -78.35 -46.29 95.13
N LYS A 62 -79.19 -45.56 95.86
CA LYS A 62 -79.51 -44.15 95.58
C LYS A 62 -78.27 -43.25 95.66
N LYS A 63 -77.48 -43.33 96.74
CA LYS A 63 -76.23 -42.56 96.89
C LYS A 63 -75.22 -42.87 95.79
N ASN A 64 -75.16 -44.11 95.32
CA ASN A 64 -74.30 -44.49 94.20
C ASN A 64 -74.86 -44.02 92.85
N GLN A 65 -76.18 -43.99 92.67
CA GLN A 65 -76.85 -43.42 91.51
C GLN A 65 -76.64 -41.89 91.45
N GLU A 66 -76.77 -41.19 92.58
CA GLU A 66 -76.50 -39.75 92.70
C GLU A 66 -75.05 -39.43 92.32
N LYS A 67 -74.06 -40.11 92.92
CA LYS A 67 -72.64 -39.96 92.52
C LYS A 67 -72.40 -40.22 91.04
N LEU A 68 -73.06 -41.24 90.47
CA LEU A 68 -72.90 -41.57 89.06
C LEU A 68 -73.53 -40.50 88.14
N ILE A 69 -74.62 -39.87 88.58
CA ILE A 69 -75.22 -38.70 87.91
C ILE A 69 -74.28 -37.49 88.01
N ASP A 70 -73.68 -37.25 89.17
CA ASP A 70 -72.70 -36.18 89.37
C ASP A 70 -71.46 -36.39 88.49
N ASP A 71 -70.87 -37.59 88.47
CA ASP A 71 -69.72 -37.96 87.64
C ASP A 71 -70.04 -37.82 86.14
N TYR A 72 -71.22 -38.27 85.68
CA TYR A 72 -71.63 -38.11 84.29
C TYR A 72 -71.93 -36.65 83.92
N SER A 73 -72.54 -35.87 84.81
CA SER A 73 -72.80 -34.45 84.56
C SER A 73 -71.50 -33.65 84.45
N ALA A 74 -70.56 -33.87 85.37
CA ALA A 74 -69.22 -33.32 85.29
C ALA A 74 -68.49 -33.76 84.01
N LYS A 75 -68.66 -35.02 83.54
CA LYS A 75 -68.04 -35.44 82.28
C LYS A 75 -68.70 -34.78 81.05
N VAL A 76 -70.01 -34.56 81.07
CA VAL A 76 -70.71 -33.80 80.01
C VAL A 76 -70.22 -32.35 79.98
N GLU A 77 -70.16 -31.66 81.12
CA GLU A 77 -69.66 -30.28 81.19
C GLU A 77 -68.23 -30.15 80.65
N ASN A 78 -67.33 -31.08 81.03
CA ASN A 78 -65.96 -31.10 80.49
C ASN A 78 -65.94 -31.31 78.97
N LEU A 79 -66.76 -32.22 78.43
CA LEU A 79 -66.85 -32.44 76.98
C LEU A 79 -67.45 -31.24 76.23
N GLU A 80 -68.37 -30.50 76.84
CA GLU A 80 -68.91 -29.26 76.27
C GLU A 80 -67.88 -28.12 76.26
N GLN A 81 -67.07 -28.00 77.32
CA GLN A 81 -65.94 -27.07 77.38
C GLN A 81 -64.86 -27.43 76.34
N GLU A 82 -64.42 -28.69 76.28
CA GLU A 82 -63.47 -29.19 75.26
C GLU A 82 -63.99 -28.90 73.84
N LYS A 83 -65.25 -29.21 73.55
CA LYS A 83 -65.93 -28.93 72.27
C LYS A 83 -65.96 -27.44 71.94
N TYR A 84 -66.19 -26.56 72.91
CA TYR A 84 -66.17 -25.11 72.70
C TYR A 84 -64.75 -24.60 72.40
N ILE A 85 -63.76 -25.07 73.16
CA ILE A 85 -62.34 -24.73 72.96
C ILE A 85 -61.86 -25.18 71.57
N LEU A 86 -62.14 -26.43 71.19
CA LEU A 86 -61.76 -26.98 69.89
C LEU A 86 -62.43 -26.24 68.72
N LYS A 87 -63.71 -25.86 68.85
CA LYS A 87 -64.39 -25.02 67.85
C LYS A 87 -63.70 -23.66 67.68
N ARG A 88 -63.36 -23.00 68.79
CA ARG A 88 -62.69 -21.70 68.77
C ARG A 88 -61.26 -21.80 68.21
N GLN A 89 -60.53 -22.87 68.52
CA GLN A 89 -59.20 -23.12 67.94
C GLN A 89 -59.28 -23.37 66.43
N LEU A 90 -60.30 -24.11 65.97
CA LEU A 90 -60.55 -24.32 64.55
C LEU A 90 -60.91 -23.02 63.82
N GLU A 91 -61.75 -22.17 64.43
CA GLU A 91 -62.12 -20.85 63.89
C GLU A 91 -60.92 -19.92 63.77
N ILE A 92 -60.08 -19.82 64.81
CA ILE A 92 -58.83 -19.04 64.79
C ILE A 92 -57.93 -19.55 63.66
N SER A 93 -57.65 -20.85 63.62
CA SER A 93 -56.79 -21.43 62.58
C SER A 93 -57.37 -21.27 61.17
N SER A 94 -58.70 -21.33 60.99
CA SER A 94 -59.34 -21.00 59.71
C SER A 94 -59.05 -19.56 59.31
N SER A 95 -59.26 -18.60 60.23
CA SER A 95 -59.04 -17.18 59.95
C SER A 95 -57.56 -16.84 59.65
N GLU A 96 -56.62 -17.51 60.31
CA GLU A 96 -55.18 -17.39 60.01
C GLU A 96 -54.84 -17.95 58.62
N ASN A 97 -55.36 -19.13 58.28
CA ASN A 97 -55.18 -19.72 56.95
C ASN A 97 -55.83 -18.85 55.85
N GLU A 98 -57.02 -18.30 56.09
CA GLU A 98 -57.70 -17.37 55.18
C GLU A 98 -56.88 -16.08 54.97
N ALA A 99 -56.28 -15.52 56.02
CA ALA A 99 -55.39 -14.37 55.91
C ALA A 99 -54.15 -14.68 55.06
N ILE A 100 -53.46 -15.81 55.32
CA ILE A 100 -52.30 -16.26 54.54
C ILE A 100 -52.69 -16.50 53.07
N ILE A 101 -53.87 -17.09 52.81
CA ILE A 101 -54.39 -17.28 51.45
C ILE A 101 -54.63 -15.94 50.76
N LEU A 102 -55.17 -14.93 51.44
CA LEU A 102 -55.38 -13.58 50.89
C LEU A 102 -54.06 -12.86 50.58
N GLU A 103 -53.05 -12.98 51.45
CA GLU A 103 -51.70 -12.45 51.22
C GLU A 103 -51.06 -13.09 49.98
N LEU A 104 -51.03 -14.43 49.91
CA LEU A 104 -50.48 -15.17 48.76
C LEU A 104 -51.24 -14.88 47.46
N GLN A 105 -52.57 -14.70 47.52
CA GLN A 105 -53.35 -14.25 46.36
C GLN A 105 -53.01 -12.81 45.95
N GLY A 106 -52.68 -11.94 46.91
CA GLY A 106 -52.16 -10.59 46.68
C GLY A 106 -50.82 -10.63 45.95
N ASP A 107 -49.87 -11.41 46.45
CA ASP A 107 -48.55 -11.59 45.85
C ASP A 107 -48.63 -12.17 44.43
N ILE A 108 -49.45 -13.20 44.20
CA ILE A 108 -49.69 -13.76 42.87
C ILE A 108 -50.23 -12.70 41.90
N LYS A 109 -51.13 -11.82 42.35
CA LYS A 109 -51.63 -10.70 41.52
C LYS A 109 -50.52 -9.68 41.23
N GLN A 110 -49.72 -9.31 42.23
CA GLN A 110 -48.60 -8.39 42.03
C GLN A 110 -47.53 -8.96 41.08
N PHE A 111 -47.16 -10.23 41.22
CA PHE A 111 -46.18 -10.87 40.33
C PHE A 111 -46.70 -10.99 38.89
N ARG A 112 -48.00 -11.28 38.70
CA ARG A 112 -48.63 -11.25 37.36
C ARG A 112 -48.59 -9.86 36.74
N GLN A 113 -48.92 -8.81 37.50
CA GLN A 113 -48.84 -7.42 37.01
C GLN A 113 -47.40 -7.01 36.67
N LYS A 114 -46.42 -7.37 37.50
CA LYS A 114 -44.99 -7.11 37.25
C LYS A 114 -44.50 -7.84 35.99
N LEU A 115 -44.91 -9.11 35.81
CA LEU A 115 -44.59 -9.89 34.61
C LEU A 115 -45.20 -9.25 33.35
N GLU A 116 -46.50 -8.91 33.38
CA GLU A 116 -47.17 -8.28 32.23
C GLU A 116 -46.53 -6.93 31.87
N ALA A 117 -46.23 -6.08 32.85
CA ALA A 117 -45.54 -4.82 32.64
C ALA A 117 -44.12 -5.04 32.04
N GLN A 118 -43.37 -6.03 32.52
CA GLN A 118 -42.06 -6.38 31.98
C GLN A 118 -42.16 -6.90 30.54
N GLU A 119 -43.15 -7.72 30.22
CA GLU A 119 -43.41 -8.17 28.83
C GLU A 119 -43.81 -7.01 27.92
N GLN A 120 -44.63 -6.07 28.40
CA GLN A 120 -45.01 -4.88 27.63
C GLN A 120 -43.79 -3.99 27.33
N ILE A 121 -42.93 -3.76 28.33
CA ILE A 121 -41.65 -3.05 28.16
C ILE A 121 -40.73 -3.80 27.18
N MET A 122 -40.61 -5.13 27.31
CA MET A 122 -39.79 -5.95 26.40
C MET A 122 -40.28 -5.82 24.95
N ARG A 123 -41.60 -5.97 24.70
CA ARG A 123 -42.20 -5.79 23.37
C ARG A 123 -42.03 -4.37 22.83
N GLN A 124 -42.00 -3.35 23.69
CA GLN A 124 -41.74 -1.96 23.31
C GLN A 124 -40.28 -1.77 22.88
N MET A 125 -39.33 -2.23 23.71
CA MET A 125 -37.89 -2.20 23.41
C MET A 125 -37.53 -2.98 22.15
N GLU A 126 -38.19 -4.12 21.89
CA GLU A 126 -38.04 -4.88 20.65
C GLU A 126 -38.52 -4.11 19.43
N ARG A 127 -39.67 -3.43 19.53
CA ARG A 127 -40.19 -2.56 18.45
C ARG A 127 -39.25 -1.38 18.18
N GLU A 128 -38.77 -0.70 19.20
CA GLU A 128 -37.79 0.39 19.07
C GLU A 128 -36.45 -0.07 18.49
N LYS A 129 -35.94 -1.22 18.94
CA LYS A 129 -34.74 -1.85 18.39
C LYS A 129 -34.92 -2.20 16.90
N ASN A 130 -36.09 -2.73 16.52
CA ASN A 130 -36.36 -3.07 15.13
C ASN A 130 -36.45 -1.82 14.24
N MET A 131 -37.12 -0.75 14.70
CA MET A 131 -37.12 0.55 14.00
C MET A 131 -35.69 1.08 13.80
N LEU A 132 -34.84 1.05 14.84
CA LEU A 132 -33.44 1.47 14.72
C LEU A 132 -32.63 0.59 13.74
N ILE A 133 -32.90 -0.72 13.70
CA ILE A 133 -32.28 -1.63 12.72
C ILE A 133 -32.74 -1.29 11.30
N GLU A 134 -34.02 -0.99 11.09
CA GLU A 134 -34.57 -0.57 9.79
C GLU A 134 -33.96 0.76 9.33
N GLU A 135 -33.89 1.76 10.21
CA GLU A 135 -33.23 3.05 9.93
C GLU A 135 -31.74 2.89 9.57
N LEU A 136 -30.98 2.13 10.36
CA LEU A 136 -29.57 1.86 10.08
C LEU A 136 -29.39 1.05 8.78
N THR A 137 -30.29 0.14 8.47
CA THR A 137 -30.29 -0.60 7.19
C THR A 137 -30.60 0.32 6.01
N ALA A 138 -31.57 1.22 6.15
CA ALA A 138 -31.92 2.21 5.14
C ALA A 138 -30.78 3.21 4.89
N GLN A 139 -30.09 3.66 5.95
CA GLN A 139 -28.91 4.52 5.84
C GLN A 139 -27.75 3.78 5.15
N ASN A 140 -27.44 2.54 5.54
CA ASN A 140 -26.37 1.75 4.92
C ASN A 140 -26.64 1.46 3.43
N THR A 141 -27.87 1.11 3.07
CA THR A 141 -28.24 0.89 1.65
C THR A 141 -28.18 2.18 0.85
N ARG A 142 -28.62 3.32 1.41
CA ARG A 142 -28.47 4.63 0.78
C ARG A 142 -27.00 5.00 0.55
N LEU A 143 -26.15 4.90 1.57
CA LEU A 143 -24.72 5.21 1.47
C LEU A 143 -24.01 4.28 0.49
N SER A 144 -24.36 2.99 0.46
CA SER A 144 -23.84 2.03 -0.53
C SER A 144 -24.24 2.43 -1.96
N ASN A 145 -25.47 2.92 -2.17
CA ASN A 145 -25.93 3.39 -3.48
C ASN A 145 -25.25 4.71 -3.89
N GLU A 146 -25.02 5.63 -2.96
CA GLU A 146 -24.27 6.87 -3.21
C GLU A 146 -22.79 6.56 -3.55
N LEU A 147 -22.15 5.64 -2.83
CA LEU A 147 -20.80 5.15 -3.13
C LEU A 147 -20.73 4.45 -4.49
N GLN A 148 -21.70 3.60 -4.83
CA GLN A 148 -21.76 2.93 -6.14
C GLN A 148 -21.90 3.94 -7.29
N LYS A 149 -22.71 5.00 -7.12
CA LYS A 149 -22.83 6.09 -8.09
C LYS A 149 -21.51 6.85 -8.25
N SER A 150 -20.84 7.17 -7.14
CA SER A 150 -19.52 7.83 -7.16
C SER A 150 -18.48 6.99 -7.90
N ASN A 151 -18.41 5.69 -7.60
CA ASN A 151 -17.51 4.74 -8.26
C ASN A 151 -17.82 4.62 -9.76
N ALA A 152 -19.10 4.59 -10.16
CA ALA A 152 -19.47 4.59 -11.58
C ALA A 152 -19.02 5.88 -12.30
N THR A 153 -19.13 7.06 -11.67
CA THR A 153 -18.60 8.30 -12.23
C THR A 153 -17.07 8.34 -12.27
N GLU A 154 -16.38 7.75 -11.28
CA GLU A 154 -14.92 7.62 -11.26
C GLU A 154 -14.44 6.68 -12.39
N GLN A 155 -15.12 5.56 -12.62
CA GLN A 155 -14.87 4.65 -13.74
C GLN A 155 -15.08 5.34 -15.09
N GLN A 156 -16.11 6.17 -15.23
CA GLN A 156 -16.34 6.97 -16.43
C GLN A 156 -15.22 8.00 -16.68
N LEU A 157 -14.80 8.73 -15.64
CA LEU A 157 -13.74 9.73 -15.73
C LEU A 157 -12.36 9.09 -15.99
N THR A 158 -12.06 7.94 -15.37
CA THR A 158 -10.82 7.20 -15.61
C THR A 158 -10.76 6.63 -17.03
N ALA A 159 -11.87 6.14 -17.57
CA ALA A 159 -11.97 5.75 -18.98
C ALA A 159 -11.71 6.93 -19.93
N GLN A 160 -12.30 8.11 -19.67
CA GLN A 160 -12.04 9.33 -20.45
C GLN A 160 -10.57 9.78 -20.36
N LEU A 161 -9.96 9.72 -19.16
CA LEU A 161 -8.54 10.02 -18.98
C LEU A 161 -7.64 9.03 -19.73
N GLN A 162 -8.01 7.75 -19.80
CA GLN A 162 -7.30 6.76 -20.60
C GLN A 162 -7.43 7.06 -22.09
N GLU A 163 -8.64 7.34 -22.58
CA GLU A 163 -8.86 7.70 -23.98
C GLU A 163 -8.02 8.93 -24.40
N ILE A 164 -8.00 9.98 -23.57
CA ILE A 164 -7.19 11.19 -23.82
C ILE A 164 -5.69 10.84 -23.82
N LYS A 165 -5.21 10.00 -22.89
CA LYS A 165 -3.81 9.51 -22.90
C LYS A 165 -3.49 8.76 -24.19
N GLU A 166 -4.37 7.88 -24.65
CA GLU A 166 -4.19 7.15 -25.91
C GLU A 166 -4.27 8.08 -27.14
N GLN A 167 -5.09 9.13 -27.12
CA GLN A 167 -5.11 10.16 -28.17
C GLN A 167 -3.79 10.95 -28.19
N CYS A 168 -3.27 11.36 -27.03
CA CYS A 168 -1.97 12.03 -26.91
C CYS A 168 -0.82 11.12 -27.38
N ASN A 169 -0.78 9.85 -26.96
CA ASN A 169 0.23 8.89 -27.38
C ASN A 169 0.21 8.68 -28.91
N ARG A 170 -0.98 8.58 -29.53
CA ARG A 170 -1.13 8.50 -30.99
C ARG A 170 -0.57 9.74 -31.70
N ARG A 171 -0.80 10.95 -31.16
CA ARG A 171 -0.22 12.20 -31.70
C ARG A 171 1.30 12.22 -31.54
N THR A 172 1.84 11.82 -30.38
CA THR A 172 3.29 11.75 -30.14
C THR A 172 3.98 10.80 -31.12
N LEU A 173 3.41 9.61 -31.35
CA LEU A 173 3.94 8.65 -32.34
C LEU A 173 3.89 9.23 -33.77
N SER A 174 2.77 9.82 -34.18
CA SER A 174 2.66 10.48 -35.49
C SER A 174 3.67 11.63 -35.66
N ILE A 175 3.94 12.42 -34.62
CA ILE A 175 4.98 13.45 -34.65
C ILE A 175 6.37 12.82 -34.77
N GLN A 176 6.65 11.72 -34.07
CA GLN A 176 7.90 10.98 -34.16
C GLN A 176 8.12 10.38 -35.57
N ASP A 177 7.06 9.87 -36.21
CA ASP A 177 7.10 9.39 -37.61
C ASP A 177 7.42 10.55 -38.58
N HIS A 178 6.82 11.72 -38.38
CA HIS A 178 7.13 12.92 -39.17
C HIS A 178 8.57 13.43 -38.93
N VAL A 179 9.06 13.39 -37.69
CA VAL A 179 10.44 13.78 -37.35
C VAL A 179 11.45 12.84 -38.02
N SER A 180 11.27 11.52 -37.91
CA SER A 180 12.15 10.55 -38.58
C SER A 180 12.12 10.67 -40.11
N SER A 181 10.95 10.97 -40.70
CA SER A 181 10.82 11.29 -42.12
C SER A 181 11.60 12.56 -42.51
N LEU A 182 11.54 13.60 -41.68
CA LEU A 182 12.32 14.84 -41.88
C LEU A 182 13.83 14.61 -41.70
N GLU A 183 14.25 13.73 -40.78
CA GLU A 183 15.65 13.35 -40.61
C GLU A 183 16.17 12.59 -41.83
N SER A 184 15.37 11.67 -42.39
CA SER A 184 15.68 10.99 -43.65
C SER A 184 15.89 12.00 -44.80
N LEU A 185 14.95 12.94 -44.99
CA LEU A 185 15.07 13.98 -46.02
C LEU A 185 16.26 14.93 -45.78
N LYS A 186 16.57 15.28 -44.53
CA LYS A 186 17.77 16.06 -44.19
C LYS A 186 19.06 15.31 -44.51
N ASN A 187 19.09 14.00 -44.31
CA ASN A 187 20.24 13.16 -44.64
C ASN A 187 20.41 13.03 -46.16
N GLU A 188 19.32 12.87 -46.92
CA GLU A 188 19.34 12.90 -48.39
C GLU A 188 19.82 14.25 -48.92
N LEU A 189 19.30 15.36 -48.39
CA LEU A 189 19.76 16.71 -48.76
C LEU A 189 21.25 16.91 -48.45
N ARG A 190 21.74 16.41 -47.30
CA ARG A 190 23.18 16.47 -46.97
C ARG A 190 24.01 15.72 -48.01
N LEU A 191 23.61 14.49 -48.37
CA LEU A 191 24.29 13.70 -49.40
C LEU A 191 24.28 14.37 -50.79
N ILE A 192 23.19 15.08 -51.13
CA ILE A 192 23.09 15.86 -52.37
C ILE A 192 24.02 17.09 -52.32
N LEU A 193 24.11 17.78 -51.17
CA LEU A 193 25.03 18.91 -50.98
C LEU A 193 26.50 18.47 -51.01
N GLU A 194 26.84 17.33 -50.40
CA GLU A 194 28.18 16.72 -50.50
C GLU A 194 28.54 16.40 -51.95
N LYS A 195 27.63 15.77 -52.71
CA LYS A 195 27.80 15.51 -54.15
C LYS A 195 27.90 16.79 -54.99
N LYS A 196 27.15 17.84 -54.64
CA LYS A 196 27.23 19.15 -55.29
C LYS A 196 28.62 19.76 -55.08
N ASN A 197 29.09 19.81 -53.84
CA ASN A 197 30.40 20.37 -53.49
C ASN A 197 31.54 19.59 -54.16
N GLU A 198 31.44 18.26 -54.24
CA GLU A 198 32.39 17.42 -54.98
C GLU A 198 32.42 17.74 -56.48
N LEU A 199 31.25 17.95 -57.11
CA LEU A 199 31.18 18.36 -58.51
C LEU A 199 31.70 19.79 -58.74
N GLU A 200 31.48 20.71 -57.80
CA GLU A 200 32.02 22.08 -57.84
C GLU A 200 33.54 22.10 -57.65
N ASN A 201 34.09 21.27 -56.75
CA ASN A 201 35.53 21.08 -56.59
C ASN A 201 36.16 20.51 -57.87
N ARG A 202 35.57 19.46 -58.44
CA ARG A 202 36.01 18.88 -59.73
C ARG A 202 35.95 19.89 -60.87
N LEU A 203 34.89 20.69 -60.94
CA LEU A 203 34.78 21.77 -61.91
C LEU A 203 35.91 22.80 -61.71
N HIS A 204 36.16 23.24 -60.48
CA HIS A 204 37.22 24.20 -60.17
C HIS A 204 38.62 23.68 -60.56
N MET A 205 38.90 22.40 -60.30
CA MET A 205 40.13 21.74 -60.77
C MET A 205 40.25 21.79 -62.31
N THR A 206 39.20 21.39 -63.04
CA THR A 206 39.25 21.43 -64.52
C THR A 206 39.35 22.86 -65.08
N VAL A 207 38.82 23.87 -64.38
CA VAL A 207 38.97 25.29 -64.75
C VAL A 207 40.40 25.77 -64.53
N SER A 208 41.03 25.40 -63.41
CA SER A 208 42.45 25.66 -63.13
C SER A 208 43.37 24.96 -64.14
N GLU A 209 43.13 23.69 -64.45
CA GLU A 209 43.85 22.94 -65.50
C GLU A 209 43.73 23.63 -66.87
N ARG A 210 42.53 24.07 -67.25
CA ARG A 210 42.29 24.84 -68.48
C ARG A 210 43.03 26.18 -68.48
N GLU A 211 43.08 26.88 -67.35
CA GLU A 211 43.79 28.16 -67.22
C GLU A 211 45.31 27.98 -67.31
N ASN A 212 45.86 26.95 -66.66
CA ASN A 212 47.27 26.57 -66.80
C ASN A 212 47.63 26.20 -68.25
N LEU A 213 46.77 25.43 -68.94
CA LEU A 213 46.92 25.13 -70.36
C LEU A 213 46.81 26.39 -71.24
N SER A 214 45.96 27.35 -70.87
CA SER A 214 45.85 28.63 -71.58
C SER A 214 47.08 29.51 -71.37
N ILE A 215 47.69 29.51 -70.19
CA ILE A 215 48.97 30.20 -69.93
C ILE A 215 50.08 29.57 -70.77
N ALA A 216 50.21 28.24 -70.73
CA ALA A 216 51.20 27.51 -71.54
C ALA A 216 51.01 27.74 -73.06
N LEU A 217 49.76 27.85 -73.53
CA LEU A 217 49.44 28.20 -74.91
C LEU A 217 49.86 29.64 -75.26
N ASN A 218 49.64 30.59 -74.35
CA ASN A 218 50.06 31.99 -74.53
C ASN A 218 51.60 32.08 -74.56
N GLU A 219 52.31 31.46 -73.62
CA GLU A 219 53.78 31.39 -73.59
C GLU A 219 54.35 30.74 -74.86
N ALA A 220 53.72 29.65 -75.34
CA ALA A 220 54.10 29.02 -76.60
C ALA A 220 53.86 29.96 -77.80
N SER A 221 52.77 30.73 -77.80
CA SER A 221 52.45 31.71 -78.84
C SER A 221 53.41 32.91 -78.83
N GLU A 222 53.77 33.42 -77.65
CA GLU A 222 54.81 34.46 -77.48
C GLU A 222 56.17 33.95 -77.95
N ARG A 223 56.53 32.70 -77.62
CA ARG A 223 57.75 32.06 -78.09
C ARG A 223 57.75 31.90 -79.62
N ILE A 224 56.62 31.54 -80.23
CA ILE A 224 56.45 31.53 -81.68
C ILE A 224 56.67 32.94 -82.24
N HIS A 225 56.04 33.98 -81.70
CA HIS A 225 56.23 35.36 -82.16
C HIS A 225 57.67 35.89 -82.02
N ILE A 226 58.39 35.50 -80.96
CA ILE A 226 59.81 35.83 -80.79
C ILE A 226 60.65 35.12 -81.85
N LEU A 227 60.38 33.84 -82.12
CA LEU A 227 61.06 33.09 -83.18
C LEU A 227 60.74 33.66 -84.57
N GLU A 228 59.47 33.97 -84.88
CA GLU A 228 59.06 34.62 -86.12
C GLU A 228 59.75 35.98 -86.33
N ARG A 229 59.88 36.79 -85.26
CA ARG A 229 60.61 38.05 -85.31
C ARG A 229 62.10 37.81 -85.57
N SER A 230 62.72 36.88 -84.82
CA SER A 230 64.12 36.52 -85.00
C SER A 230 64.40 36.01 -86.43
N THR A 231 63.54 35.15 -86.98
CA THR A 231 63.63 34.69 -88.38
C THR A 231 63.55 35.88 -89.34
N LYS A 232 62.58 36.80 -89.19
CA LYS A 232 62.49 38.02 -90.02
C LYS A 232 63.72 38.94 -89.87
N GLU A 233 64.30 39.03 -88.68
CA GLU A 233 65.55 39.77 -88.44
C GLU A 233 66.76 39.08 -89.09
N GLN A 234 66.81 37.75 -89.12
CA GLN A 234 67.85 37.00 -89.83
C GLN A 234 67.64 37.06 -91.35
N ASP A 235 66.40 37.00 -91.84
CA ASP A 235 66.06 37.17 -93.26
C ASP A 235 66.45 38.56 -93.76
N THR A 236 66.19 39.61 -92.97
CA THR A 236 66.61 40.98 -93.30
C THR A 236 68.12 41.17 -93.21
N LYS A 237 68.79 40.58 -92.21
CA LYS A 237 70.28 40.52 -92.18
C LYS A 237 70.83 39.80 -93.40
N TYR A 238 70.24 38.66 -93.79
CA TYR A 238 70.63 37.90 -94.96
C TYR A 238 70.44 38.73 -96.24
N GLN A 239 69.28 39.36 -96.42
CA GLN A 239 69.03 40.29 -97.53
C GLN A 239 70.04 41.46 -97.56
N MET A 240 70.38 42.04 -96.41
CA MET A 240 71.42 43.08 -96.32
C MET A 240 72.79 42.53 -96.71
N THR A 241 73.17 41.32 -96.27
CA THR A 241 74.45 40.70 -96.68
C THR A 241 74.48 40.33 -98.15
N VAL A 242 73.35 39.92 -98.73
CA VAL A 242 73.23 39.71 -100.18
C VAL A 242 73.39 41.04 -100.91
N GLN A 243 72.73 42.13 -100.47
CA GLN A 243 72.90 43.46 -101.05
C GLN A 243 74.33 44.01 -100.92
N THR A 244 75.05 43.72 -99.83
CA THR A 244 76.46 44.11 -99.70
C THR A 244 77.38 43.23 -100.52
N LEU A 245 77.10 41.94 -100.69
CA LEU A 245 77.80 41.06 -101.65
C LEU A 245 77.57 41.55 -103.08
N ASP A 246 76.33 41.79 -103.50
CA ASP A 246 75.95 42.46 -104.74
C ASP A 246 76.73 43.79 -104.97
N ARG A 247 76.90 44.59 -103.91
CA ARG A 247 77.69 45.84 -103.97
C ARG A 247 79.17 45.56 -104.15
N LEU A 248 79.72 44.60 -103.41
CA LEU A 248 81.12 44.17 -103.52
C LEU A 248 81.39 43.49 -104.86
N GLU A 249 80.47 42.71 -105.42
CA GLU A 249 80.56 42.11 -106.76
C GLU A 249 80.52 43.18 -107.85
N ARG A 250 79.68 44.22 -107.71
CA ARG A 250 79.74 45.40 -108.61
C ARG A 250 81.05 46.17 -108.45
N GLU A 251 81.53 46.39 -107.23
CA GLU A 251 82.82 47.05 -106.98
C GLU A 251 83.98 46.23 -107.56
N ASN A 252 83.99 44.91 -107.35
CA ASN A 252 84.98 43.98 -107.90
C ASN A 252 84.85 43.89 -109.43
N GLY A 253 83.65 43.98 -109.98
CA GLY A 253 83.38 44.15 -111.42
C GLY A 253 84.00 45.44 -111.96
N THR A 254 83.77 46.60 -111.34
CA THR A 254 84.40 47.87 -111.76
C THR A 254 85.92 47.89 -111.54
N LEU A 255 86.44 47.12 -110.56
CA LEU A 255 87.88 46.91 -110.39
C LEU A 255 88.44 45.97 -111.46
N SER A 256 87.68 44.97 -111.90
CA SER A 256 88.02 44.07 -113.00
C SER A 256 88.00 44.80 -114.34
N GLU A 257 86.99 45.64 -114.60
CA GLU A 257 86.96 46.54 -115.78
C GLU A 257 88.13 47.53 -115.75
N ARG A 258 88.50 48.05 -114.56
CA ARG A 258 89.72 48.86 -114.40
C ARG A 258 90.98 48.05 -114.68
N LEU A 259 91.08 46.80 -114.23
CA LEU A 259 92.20 45.91 -114.55
C LEU A 259 92.28 45.60 -116.05
N GLU A 260 91.18 45.27 -116.72
CA GLU A 260 91.14 45.11 -118.20
C GLU A 260 91.54 46.39 -118.94
N SER A 261 91.14 47.56 -118.43
CA SER A 261 91.57 48.86 -119.00
C SER A 261 93.06 49.15 -118.79
N PHE A 262 93.66 48.63 -117.72
CA PHE A 262 95.11 48.71 -117.46
C PHE A 262 95.92 47.69 -118.27
N ASP A 263 95.39 46.48 -118.46
CA ASP A 263 96.05 45.41 -119.23
C ASP A 263 96.09 45.76 -120.73
N SER A 264 95.05 46.44 -121.22
CA SER A 264 94.91 46.88 -122.63
C SER A 264 95.89 47.99 -123.07
N GLN A 265 96.70 48.56 -122.18
CA GLN A 265 97.65 49.65 -122.52
C GLN A 265 99.12 49.40 -122.15
N ARG A 266 99.51 48.17 -121.75
CA ARG A 266 100.85 47.92 -121.19
C ARG A 266 101.72 46.87 -121.90
N SER A 267 101.56 46.73 -123.22
CA SER A 267 102.60 46.16 -124.08
C SER A 267 103.55 47.27 -124.57
N LEU A 268 104.87 47.08 -124.42
CA LEU A 268 105.98 48.04 -124.64
C LEU A 268 106.24 49.07 -123.50
N HIS A 269 106.85 48.63 -122.38
CA HIS A 269 108.13 49.18 -121.84
C HIS A 269 108.45 48.65 -120.43
N GLY A 270 109.74 48.37 -120.16
CA GLY A 270 110.37 48.76 -118.89
C GLY A 270 110.25 47.83 -117.68
N GLU A 271 111.38 47.19 -117.37
CA GLU A 271 111.76 46.46 -116.16
C GLU A 271 111.59 47.20 -114.79
N LEU A 272 111.80 46.40 -113.72
CA LEU A 272 112.32 46.73 -112.37
C LEU A 272 111.37 47.15 -111.21
N GLN A 273 111.31 46.23 -110.24
CA GLN A 273 111.42 46.40 -108.76
C GLN A 273 110.54 47.43 -108.01
N HIS A 274 109.77 46.94 -107.03
CA HIS A 274 110.08 47.24 -105.62
C HIS A 274 109.46 46.25 -104.61
N HIS A 275 110.17 46.01 -103.49
CA HIS A 275 109.68 45.33 -102.29
C HIS A 275 109.29 46.33 -101.19
N SER A 276 108.27 46.00 -100.38
CA SER A 276 108.15 46.27 -98.94
C SER A 276 106.97 45.41 -98.39
N SER A 277 107.00 44.64 -97.30
CA SER A 277 107.76 44.57 -96.03
C SER A 277 107.12 45.30 -94.84
N LEU A 278 106.63 44.47 -93.89
CA LEU A 278 106.57 44.62 -92.42
C LEU A 278 106.39 46.00 -91.75
N LEU A 279 105.43 46.06 -90.81
CA LEU A 279 105.43 46.60 -89.43
C LEU A 279 103.98 46.40 -88.92
N GLN A 280 103.63 45.80 -87.79
CA GLN A 280 104.15 45.81 -86.40
C GLN A 280 103.99 47.15 -85.68
N GLU A 281 103.09 47.12 -84.68
CA GLU A 281 103.02 47.95 -83.46
C GLU A 281 102.36 49.34 -83.39
N MET A 282 101.85 49.57 -82.16
CA MET A 282 101.40 50.81 -81.50
C MET A 282 100.01 51.40 -81.84
N ASN A 283 99.26 51.96 -80.89
CA ASN A 283 99.21 51.82 -79.41
C ASN A 283 97.96 52.52 -78.87
N GLY A 284 97.58 52.20 -77.63
CA GLY A 284 96.76 53.03 -76.73
C GLY A 284 95.25 53.09 -77.00
N GLU A 285 94.37 53.34 -76.04
CA GLU A 285 94.49 53.54 -74.57
C GLU A 285 93.16 53.00 -73.97
N GLU A 286 92.86 52.93 -72.66
CA GLU A 286 93.37 53.65 -71.49
C GLU A 286 93.42 52.72 -70.24
N GLU A 287 93.15 53.23 -69.05
CA GLU A 287 93.46 52.64 -67.73
C GLU A 287 92.23 52.58 -66.78
N CYS A 288 92.31 51.80 -65.70
CA CYS A 288 92.67 52.37 -64.37
C CYS A 288 92.76 51.26 -63.31
N ALA A 289 93.88 51.22 -62.58
CA ALA A 289 94.09 50.32 -61.45
C ALA A 289 94.37 51.13 -60.17
N GLY A 290 93.70 50.82 -59.06
CA GLY A 290 93.83 51.61 -57.84
C GLY A 290 93.32 50.93 -56.55
N SER A 291 94.24 50.28 -55.84
CA SER A 291 94.29 50.10 -54.38
C SER A 291 92.97 49.83 -53.61
N LYS A 292 92.73 48.57 -53.20
CA LYS A 292 91.80 48.23 -52.09
C LYS A 292 92.24 47.04 -51.23
N ASP A 293 93.10 47.32 -50.25
CA ASP A 293 93.13 46.57 -48.98
C ASP A 293 91.77 46.63 -48.24
N GLU A 294 90.85 47.52 -48.66
CA GLU A 294 89.45 47.53 -48.22
C GLU A 294 88.65 46.27 -48.63
N ALA A 295 89.04 45.55 -49.69
CA ALA A 295 88.24 44.44 -50.23
C ALA A 295 88.05 43.30 -49.20
N SER A 296 89.11 42.97 -48.47
CA SER A 296 89.08 41.97 -47.38
C SER A 296 88.14 42.37 -46.23
N HIS A 297 87.97 43.68 -45.98
CA HIS A 297 87.10 44.19 -44.92
C HIS A 297 85.61 44.18 -45.33
N LEU A 298 85.31 44.34 -46.62
CA LEU A 298 83.96 44.18 -47.17
C LEU A 298 83.49 42.72 -47.14
N VAL A 299 84.35 41.77 -47.55
CA VAL A 299 84.04 40.32 -47.49
C VAL A 299 83.80 39.85 -46.05
N LEU A 300 84.55 40.35 -45.07
CA LEU A 300 84.29 40.10 -43.64
C LEU A 300 82.95 40.65 -43.16
N LYS A 301 82.52 41.80 -43.70
CA LYS A 301 81.22 42.44 -43.37
C LYS A 301 80.05 41.68 -44.00
N GLU A 302 80.21 41.17 -45.22
CA GLU A 302 79.24 40.26 -45.85
C GLU A 302 79.17 38.91 -45.12
N ALA A 303 80.31 38.31 -44.75
CA ALA A 303 80.34 37.07 -43.96
C ALA A 303 79.61 37.22 -42.62
N GLN A 304 79.76 38.37 -41.93
CA GLN A 304 78.98 38.67 -40.72
C GLN A 304 77.49 38.90 -41.01
N SER A 305 77.13 39.46 -42.17
CA SER A 305 75.73 39.61 -42.60
C SER A 305 75.07 38.25 -42.83
N VAL A 306 75.71 37.38 -43.61
CA VAL A 306 75.25 36.02 -43.89
C VAL A 306 75.15 35.19 -42.61
N TYR A 307 76.13 35.28 -41.70
CA TYR A 307 76.06 34.60 -40.40
C TYR A 307 74.90 35.09 -39.52
N LYS A 308 74.58 36.40 -39.53
CA LYS A 308 73.40 36.95 -38.85
C LYS A 308 72.10 36.45 -39.48
N GLN A 309 71.99 36.46 -40.81
CA GLN A 309 70.82 35.95 -41.54
C GLN A 309 70.58 34.46 -41.25
N LEU A 310 71.63 33.64 -41.27
CA LEU A 310 71.57 32.21 -40.94
C LEU A 310 71.14 31.97 -39.49
N LYS A 311 71.58 32.82 -38.55
CA LYS A 311 71.17 32.75 -37.14
C LYS A 311 69.67 33.05 -36.96
N THR A 312 69.13 34.06 -37.65
CA THR A 312 67.67 34.31 -37.67
C THR A 312 66.90 33.14 -38.30
N LEU A 313 67.41 32.55 -39.40
CA LEU A 313 66.75 31.42 -40.07
C LEU A 313 66.65 30.19 -39.13
N CYS A 314 67.72 29.90 -38.38
CA CYS A 314 67.75 28.85 -37.37
C CYS A 314 66.91 29.15 -36.11
N GLN A 315 66.59 30.42 -35.84
CA GLN A 315 65.64 30.79 -34.77
C GLN A 315 64.19 30.66 -35.26
N THR A 316 63.87 31.06 -36.49
CA THR A 316 62.53 30.81 -37.07
C THR A 316 62.22 29.33 -37.19
N LEU A 317 63.14 28.50 -37.71
CA LEU A 317 62.96 27.05 -37.81
C LEU A 317 62.79 26.36 -36.45
N ARG A 318 63.34 26.94 -35.37
CA ARG A 318 63.17 26.44 -34.00
C ARG A 318 61.83 26.86 -33.38
N SER A 319 61.29 28.02 -33.77
CA SER A 319 59.97 28.48 -33.33
C SER A 319 58.83 27.77 -34.06
N THR A 320 58.97 27.47 -35.36
CA THR A 320 57.94 26.76 -36.15
C THR A 320 57.78 25.27 -35.82
N HIS A 321 58.48 24.73 -34.82
CA HIS A 321 58.39 23.31 -34.44
C HIS A 321 57.95 23.08 -32.98
N HIS A 322 57.45 24.12 -32.28
CA HIS A 322 57.05 24.00 -30.87
C HIS A 322 55.57 24.28 -30.58
N ASP A 323 54.80 24.84 -31.53
CA ASP A 323 53.41 25.27 -31.31
C ASP A 323 52.37 24.44 -32.10
N ASP A 324 52.48 23.11 -32.06
CA ASP A 324 51.44 22.17 -32.54
C ASP A 324 51.31 20.98 -31.56
N ASP A 325 50.82 21.26 -30.35
CA ASP A 325 50.38 20.25 -29.38
C ASP A 325 48.91 20.50 -29.00
N SER A 326 48.00 19.82 -29.70
CA SER A 326 46.61 19.56 -29.26
C SER A 326 45.86 18.64 -30.22
N GLY A 327 45.31 17.52 -29.71
CA GLY A 327 44.02 17.03 -30.20
C GLY A 327 43.92 15.68 -30.91
N LEU A 328 44.68 14.65 -30.52
CA LEU A 328 44.34 13.25 -30.85
C LEU A 328 44.19 12.39 -29.59
N HIS A 329 42.97 12.33 -29.05
CA HIS A 329 42.56 11.29 -28.11
C HIS A 329 41.60 10.32 -28.80
N SER A 330 42.12 9.16 -29.18
CA SER A 330 41.32 7.98 -29.55
C SER A 330 40.87 7.22 -28.30
N ASP A 331 39.86 6.37 -28.48
CA ASP A 331 39.21 5.53 -27.46
C ASP A 331 40.16 4.80 -26.51
N MET A 332 39.74 4.71 -25.24
CA MET A 332 40.04 3.58 -24.37
C MET A 332 38.78 3.15 -23.61
N SER A 333 38.16 2.06 -24.06
CA SER A 333 37.20 1.30 -23.26
C SER A 333 37.93 0.23 -22.46
N PHE A 334 37.98 0.31 -21.12
CA PHE A 334 38.11 -0.90 -20.29
C PHE A 334 37.72 -0.72 -18.81
N SER A 335 36.59 -1.31 -18.43
CA SER A 335 36.34 -2.04 -17.16
C SER A 335 36.38 -1.38 -15.77
N SER A 336 35.46 -1.90 -14.93
CA SER A 336 35.74 -2.53 -13.63
C SER A 336 35.28 -1.83 -12.34
N LEU A 337 34.33 -2.51 -11.69
CA LEU A 337 34.11 -2.61 -10.24
C LEU A 337 33.77 -1.32 -9.45
N ASP A 338 32.47 -1.12 -9.27
CA ASP A 338 31.80 -1.32 -7.97
C ASP A 338 32.69 -1.29 -6.71
N ASN A 339 32.49 -0.29 -5.84
CA ASN A 339 32.34 -0.55 -4.41
C ASN A 339 31.62 0.59 -3.65
N THR A 340 30.59 0.22 -2.89
CA THR A 340 29.92 1.06 -1.90
C THR A 340 30.79 1.33 -0.65
N MET A 341 30.74 2.56 -0.11
CA MET A 341 30.75 2.83 1.34
C MET A 341 30.32 4.29 1.61
N ALA A 342 29.70 4.54 2.77
CA ALA A 342 28.89 5.74 3.03
C ALA A 342 29.55 6.75 4.02
N PRO A 343 28.84 7.46 4.92
CA PRO A 343 28.67 8.92 4.79
C PRO A 343 29.30 9.74 5.93
N VAL A 344 29.43 11.06 5.76
CA VAL A 344 29.73 11.99 6.85
C VAL A 344 28.81 13.21 6.83
N SER A 345 28.28 13.54 8.01
CA SER A 345 27.32 14.59 8.34
C SER A 345 27.85 16.03 8.13
N MET A 346 26.93 16.98 8.00
CA MET A 346 26.86 18.14 8.92
C MET A 346 25.41 18.62 9.07
N ALA A 347 25.07 19.13 10.26
CA ALA A 347 23.70 19.51 10.65
C ALA A 347 23.53 21.03 10.75
N ALA A 348 22.38 21.52 10.25
CA ALA A 348 21.43 22.46 10.88
C ALA A 348 21.91 23.85 11.38
N PRO A 349 21.01 24.76 11.82
CA PRO A 349 19.55 24.84 11.66
C PRO A 349 19.06 26.17 11.01
N ASN A 350 17.76 26.31 10.77
CA ASN A 350 16.99 27.50 11.16
C ASN A 350 15.47 27.27 11.08
N SER A 351 14.74 27.86 12.04
CA SER A 351 13.27 27.98 12.12
C SER A 351 12.81 29.25 11.36
N VAL A 352 11.53 29.63 11.16
CA VAL A 352 10.23 29.44 11.87
C VAL A 352 9.08 29.49 10.83
N THR A 353 7.82 29.29 11.28
CA THR A 353 6.50 29.46 10.61
C THR A 353 6.02 28.21 9.83
N GLU A 354 5.04 27.43 10.29
CA GLU A 354 3.66 27.72 10.74
C GLU A 354 2.67 27.80 9.56
N ALA A 355 2.13 26.65 9.17
CA ALA A 355 0.88 26.52 8.41
C ALA A 355 0.19 25.18 8.72
N THR A 356 -1.09 25.23 9.04
CA THR A 356 -1.92 24.08 9.40
C THR A 356 -2.31 23.22 8.20
N SER A 357 -2.07 21.91 8.27
CA SER A 357 -2.78 20.91 7.44
C SER A 357 -2.91 19.58 8.17
N ALA A 358 -4.03 19.37 8.85
CA ALA A 358 -4.36 18.10 9.47
C ALA A 358 -4.75 17.07 8.39
N SER A 359 -3.85 16.14 8.09
CA SER A 359 -4.14 15.02 7.20
C SER A 359 -4.85 13.90 7.97
N MET A 360 -6.15 13.70 7.71
CA MET A 360 -6.89 12.55 8.23
C MET A 360 -6.52 11.30 7.43
N THR A 361 -5.57 10.52 7.94
CA THR A 361 -5.28 9.17 7.45
C THR A 361 -6.43 8.22 7.83
N VAL A 362 -7.39 8.06 6.93
CA VAL A 362 -8.49 7.10 7.09
C VAL A 362 -7.94 5.67 6.94
N THR A 363 -7.76 4.98 8.06
CA THR A 363 -7.33 3.58 8.11
C THR A 363 -8.47 2.62 7.72
N ILE A 364 -8.73 2.50 6.41
CA ILE A 364 -9.65 1.48 5.85
C ILE A 364 -8.99 0.10 5.91
N SER A 365 -8.86 -0.49 7.11
CA SER A 365 -8.39 -1.88 7.32
C SER A 365 -8.70 -2.42 8.73
N SER A 366 -9.98 -2.66 9.05
CA SER A 366 -10.36 -3.52 10.19
C SER A 366 -11.80 -4.04 10.15
N ALA A 367 -12.76 -3.28 9.60
CA ALA A 367 -14.19 -3.59 9.67
C ALA A 367 -14.59 -4.98 9.09
N GLY A 368 -13.92 -5.43 8.01
CA GLY A 368 -14.23 -6.72 7.38
C GLY A 368 -13.97 -7.94 8.26
N HIS A 369 -12.93 -7.92 9.11
CA HIS A 369 -12.62 -9.03 10.01
C HIS A 369 -13.60 -9.11 11.21
N ALA A 370 -14.13 -7.97 11.67
CA ALA A 370 -15.08 -7.94 12.78
C ALA A 370 -16.42 -8.61 12.42
N VAL A 371 -16.91 -8.45 11.19
CA VAL A 371 -18.16 -9.07 10.73
C VAL A 371 -18.00 -10.58 10.55
N ALA A 372 -16.88 -11.02 9.95
CA ALA A 372 -16.57 -12.45 9.80
C ALA A 372 -16.43 -13.15 11.17
N SER A 373 -15.73 -12.52 12.12
CA SER A 373 -15.53 -13.09 13.46
C SER A 373 -16.83 -13.15 14.28
N ARG A 374 -17.73 -12.16 14.15
CA ARG A 374 -19.07 -12.21 14.77
C ARG A 374 -19.94 -13.32 14.16
N ARG A 375 -19.91 -13.52 12.84
CA ARG A 375 -20.66 -14.59 12.16
C ARG A 375 -20.14 -15.99 12.55
N ALA A 376 -18.83 -16.16 12.70
CA ALA A 376 -18.23 -17.39 13.21
C ALA A 376 -18.66 -17.71 14.65
N ARG A 377 -18.67 -16.71 15.56
CA ARG A 377 -19.16 -16.89 16.93
C ARG A 377 -20.65 -17.24 17.00
N ALA A 378 -21.49 -16.64 16.15
CA ALA A 378 -22.91 -16.96 16.08
C ALA A 378 -23.16 -18.43 15.73
N HIS A 379 -22.51 -18.95 14.68
CA HIS A 379 -22.65 -20.36 14.29
C HIS A 379 -22.10 -21.35 15.32
N HIS A 380 -21.05 -20.99 16.07
CA HIS A 380 -20.57 -21.83 17.18
C HIS A 380 -21.61 -21.91 18.31
N HIS A 381 -22.19 -20.78 18.71
CA HIS A 381 -23.18 -20.73 19.78
C HIS A 381 -24.49 -21.47 19.41
N GLU A 382 -24.87 -21.41 18.14
CA GLU A 382 -26.03 -22.15 17.60
C GLU A 382 -25.77 -23.67 17.55
N SER A 383 -24.55 -24.09 17.22
CA SER A 383 -24.11 -25.50 17.29
C SER A 383 -24.09 -26.04 18.72
N ASP A 384 -23.54 -25.28 19.67
CA ASP A 384 -23.54 -25.63 21.10
C ASP A 384 -24.96 -25.74 21.66
N ALA A 385 -25.86 -24.82 21.28
CA ALA A 385 -27.27 -24.87 21.65
C ALA A 385 -27.97 -26.13 21.09
N MET A 386 -27.67 -26.54 19.85
CA MET A 386 -28.19 -27.79 19.29
C MET A 386 -27.62 -29.04 19.98
N GLN A 387 -26.33 -29.06 20.32
CA GLN A 387 -25.74 -30.19 21.06
C GLN A 387 -26.32 -30.29 22.48
N SER A 388 -26.47 -29.17 23.18
CA SER A 388 -27.08 -29.14 24.52
C SER A 388 -28.52 -29.67 24.50
N ARG A 389 -29.34 -29.26 23.52
CA ARG A 389 -30.71 -29.81 23.32
C ARG A 389 -30.71 -31.31 23.02
N ARG A 390 -29.75 -31.82 22.24
CA ARG A 390 -29.60 -33.27 21.98
C ARG A 390 -29.17 -34.06 23.21
N CYS A 391 -28.36 -33.47 24.10
CA CYS A 391 -27.96 -34.09 25.36
C CYS A 391 -29.11 -34.15 26.37
N SER A 392 -29.90 -33.08 26.52
CA SER A 392 -31.10 -33.09 27.38
C SER A 392 -32.12 -34.12 26.90
N SER A 393 -32.45 -34.13 25.60
CA SER A 393 -33.40 -35.11 25.04
C SER A 393 -32.92 -36.57 25.08
N ARG A 394 -31.63 -36.82 25.37
CA ARG A 394 -31.08 -38.15 25.66
C ARG A 394 -31.12 -38.51 27.15
N ARG A 395 -31.15 -37.55 28.06
CA ARG A 395 -31.38 -37.79 29.50
C ARG A 395 -32.84 -38.13 29.78
N ASP A 396 -33.78 -37.53 29.06
CA ASP A 396 -35.23 -37.82 29.22
C ASP A 396 -35.68 -39.17 28.58
N ARG A 397 -34.74 -40.05 28.21
CA ARG A 397 -35.00 -41.35 27.57
C ARG A 397 -34.24 -42.54 28.21
N CYS A 398 -33.57 -42.31 29.34
CA CYS A 398 -33.05 -43.34 30.23
C CYS A 398 -33.69 -43.17 31.62
#